data_AF-D6TIH2-F1
#
_entry.id   AF-D6TIH2-F1
#
_cell.length_a   1.000
_cell.length_b   1.000
_cell.length_c   1.000
_cell.angle_alpha   90.00
_cell.angle_beta   90.00
_cell.angle_gamma   90.00
#
_symmetry.space_group_name_H-M   'P 1'
#
loop_
_entity.id
_entity.type
_entity.pdbx_description
1 polymer ?
#
loop_
_entity_poly.entity_id
_entity_poly.type
_entity_poly.pdbx_seq_one_letter_code
_entity_poly.pdbx_strand_id
1 'polypeptide(L)'
;MLLDIPVMTLLIWCACHFVGDFAFQSTWMSLEKGKSWEVNFYHCATYTAVFVLFAHPSWLATLLLFVTHFIVDPLKARYKLIGPIWLDQLLHILTIVLILAFKF
;
A
#
# COMPACT_ATOMS: atom_id res chain seq x y z
N MET A 1 -12.47 22.50 -7.42
CA MET A 1 -11.19 21.80 -7.15
C MET A 1 -11.35 20.38 -7.68
N LEU A 2 -10.46 19.90 -8.55
CA LEU A 2 -10.66 18.64 -9.27
C LEU A 2 -10.72 17.41 -8.34
N LEU A 3 -10.22 17.55 -7.10
CA LEU A 3 -10.34 16.58 -6.01
C LEU A 3 -10.52 17.35 -4.71
N ASP A 4 -11.64 17.16 -4.02
CA ASP A 4 -11.93 17.76 -2.71
C ASP A 4 -11.41 16.84 -1.59
N ILE A 5 -10.10 16.58 -1.62
CA ILE A 5 -9.41 15.73 -0.63
C ILE A 5 -8.77 16.63 0.42
N PRO A 6 -9.08 16.49 1.72
CA PRO A 6 -8.40 17.24 2.76
C PRO A 6 -6.90 16.91 2.79
N VAL A 7 -6.05 17.95 2.77
CA VAL A 7 -4.58 17.79 2.77
C VAL A 7 -4.11 16.93 3.93
N MET A 8 -4.69 17.12 5.13
CA MET A 8 -4.34 16.33 6.31
C MET A 8 -4.64 14.84 6.12
N THR A 9 -5.80 14.51 5.52
CA THR A 9 -6.16 13.12 5.21
C THR A 9 -5.16 12.49 4.25
N LEU A 10 -4.80 13.20 3.18
CA LEU A 10 -3.79 12.72 2.23
C LEU A 10 -2.44 12.46 2.92
N LEU A 11 -1.98 13.39 3.76
CA LEU A 11 -0.72 13.24 4.49
C LEU A 11 -0.74 12.05 5.46
N ILE A 12 -1.84 11.83 6.18
CA ILE A 12 -2.01 10.67 7.08
C ILE A 12 -1.95 9.37 6.30
N TRP A 13 -2.64 9.28 5.16
CA TRP A 13 -2.65 8.07 4.34
C TRP A 13 -1.29 7.78 3.71
N CYS A 14 -0.58 8.82 3.24
CA CYS A 14 0.80 8.68 2.78
C CYS A 14 1.75 8.26 3.92
N ALA A 15 1.56 8.77 5.14
CA ALA A 15 2.33 8.33 6.30
C ALA A 15 2.06 6.85 6.61
N CYS A 16 0.79 6.41 6.60
CA CYS A 16 0.42 5.01 6.78
C CYS A 16 1.08 4.12 5.73
N HIS A 17 1.11 4.56 4.48
CA HIS A 17 1.77 3.85 3.38
C HIS A 17 3.24 3.59 3.70
N PHE A 18 4.03 4.63 3.97
CA PHE A 18 5.46 4.49 4.21
C PHE A 18 5.78 3.74 5.51
N VAL A 19 4.98 3.96 6.56
CA VAL A 19 5.15 3.23 7.83
C VAL A 19 4.85 1.74 7.64
N GLY A 20 3.80 1.39 6.90
CA GLY A 20 3.45 0.01 6.59
C GLY A 20 4.45 -0.69 5.67
N ASP A 21 4.85 -0.03 4.58
CA ASP A 21 5.67 -0.64 3.51
C ASP A 21 7.17 -0.72 3.91
N PHE A 22 7.66 0.24 4.71
CA PHE A 22 9.07 0.30 5.11
C PHE A 22 9.29 0.08 6.60
N ALA A 23 8.69 0.89 7.47
CA ALA A 23 9.04 0.91 8.89
C ALA A 23 8.64 -0.39 9.61
N PHE A 24 7.46 -0.94 9.28
CA PHE A 24 6.91 -2.14 9.90
C PHE A 24 7.15 -3.40 9.06
N GLN A 25 7.65 -3.25 7.84
CA GLN A 25 8.15 -4.38 7.06
C GLN A 25 9.47 -4.89 7.66
N SER A 26 9.51 -6.16 8.03
CA SER A 26 10.75 -6.77 8.51
C SER A 26 11.72 -7.09 7.36
N THR A 27 13.01 -7.24 7.68
CA THR A 27 14.02 -7.69 6.71
C THR A 27 13.63 -9.01 6.04
N TRP A 28 13.07 -9.95 6.81
CA TRP A 28 12.58 -11.22 6.28
C TRP A 28 11.46 -11.04 5.25
N MET A 29 10.48 -10.18 5.53
CA MET A 29 9.40 -9.88 4.58
C MET A 29 9.96 -9.32 3.27
N SER A 30 10.88 -8.35 3.36
CA SER A 30 11.50 -7.73 2.19
C SER A 30 12.23 -8.74 1.30
N LEU A 31 12.97 -9.67 1.90
CA LEU A 31 13.75 -10.68 1.16
C LEU A 31 12.91 -11.81 0.56
N GLU A 32 11.80 -12.17 1.21
CA GLU A 32 11.02 -13.38 0.89
C GLU A 32 9.68 -13.10 0.20
N LYS A 33 9.12 -11.87 0.25
CA LYS A 33 7.81 -11.55 -0.37
C LYS A 33 7.75 -11.81 -1.88
N GLY A 34 8.87 -11.65 -2.58
CA GLY A 34 8.97 -11.98 -4.01
C GLY A 34 9.00 -13.48 -4.32
N LYS A 35 9.27 -14.33 -3.31
CA LYS A 35 9.42 -15.79 -3.46
C LYS A 35 8.19 -16.52 -2.95
N SER A 36 7.67 -16.14 -1.78
CA SER A 36 6.53 -16.79 -1.13
C SER A 36 5.27 -15.93 -1.13
N TRP A 37 4.16 -16.51 -1.58
CA TRP A 37 2.83 -15.88 -1.51
C TRP A 37 2.37 -15.64 -0.07
N GLU A 38 2.73 -16.54 0.84
CA GLU A 38 2.43 -16.41 2.26
C GLU A 38 3.14 -15.19 2.87
N VAL A 39 4.42 -15.00 2.54
CA VAL A 39 5.18 -13.83 3.02
C VAL A 39 4.65 -12.54 2.40
N ASN A 40 4.28 -12.55 1.13
CA ASN A 40 3.61 -11.41 0.49
C ASN A 40 2.29 -11.07 1.21
N PHE A 41 1.53 -12.08 1.63
CA PHE A 41 0.30 -11.88 2.40
C PHE A 41 0.60 -11.23 3.75
N TYR A 42 1.59 -11.71 4.50
CA TYR A 42 1.96 -11.10 5.78
C TYR A 42 2.43 -9.66 5.63
N HIS A 43 3.20 -9.37 4.57
CA HIS A 43 3.59 -8.00 4.26
C HIS A 43 2.38 -7.11 3.99
N CYS A 44 1.47 -7.55 3.10
CA CYS A 44 0.27 -6.78 2.77
C CYS A 44 -0.68 -6.63 3.97
N ALA A 45 -0.75 -7.63 4.86
CA ALA A 45 -1.53 -7.57 6.08
C ALA A 45 -0.95 -6.55 7.07
N THR A 46 0.37 -6.58 7.29
CA THR A 46 1.08 -5.58 8.12
C THR A 46 0.90 -4.18 7.55
N TYR A 47 1.10 -4.01 6.24
CA TYR A 47 0.87 -2.77 5.51
C TYR A 47 -0.56 -2.23 5.77
N THR A 48 -1.56 -3.06 5.52
CA THR A 48 -2.97 -2.68 5.63
C THR A 48 -3.37 -2.39 7.08
N ALA A 49 -2.81 -3.11 8.05
CA ALA A 49 -3.07 -2.89 9.48
C ALA A 49 -2.69 -1.48 9.93
N VAL A 50 -1.62 -0.89 9.38
CA VAL A 50 -1.24 0.51 9.69
C VAL A 50 -2.36 1.48 9.26
N PHE A 51 -2.98 1.28 8.10
CA PHE A 51 -4.13 2.10 7.67
C PHE A 51 -5.33 1.91 8.61
N VAL A 52 -5.65 0.68 8.98
CA VAL A 52 -6.77 0.41 9.90
C VAL A 52 -6.58 1.12 11.25
N LEU A 53 -5.36 1.12 11.78
CA LEU A 53 -5.04 1.69 13.08
C LEU A 53 -5.01 3.23 13.08
N PHE A 54 -4.53 3.87 12.00
CA PHE A 54 -4.25 5.31 12.00
C PHE A 54 -5.11 6.14 11.03
N ALA A 55 -5.59 5.54 9.94
CA ALA A 55 -6.36 6.22 8.90
C ALA A 55 -7.86 5.88 8.92
N HIS A 56 -8.26 4.83 9.67
CA HIS A 56 -9.64 4.35 9.81
C HIS A 56 -10.43 4.28 8.48
N PRO A 57 -9.90 3.63 7.44
CA PRO A 57 -10.58 3.47 6.15
C PRO A 57 -11.88 2.68 6.29
N SER A 58 -12.80 2.85 5.33
CA SER A 58 -13.94 1.93 5.20
C SER A 58 -13.48 0.52 4.86
N TRP A 59 -14.36 -0.48 5.05
CA TRP A 59 -14.07 -1.86 4.66
C TRP A 59 -13.69 -2.01 3.18
N LEU A 60 -14.33 -1.23 2.29
CA LEU A 60 -14.02 -1.25 0.87
C LEU A 60 -12.63 -0.67 0.61
N ALA A 61 -12.30 0.46 1.23
CA ALA A 61 -10.96 1.05 1.13
C ALA A 61 -9.87 0.13 1.70
N THR A 62 -10.11 -0.54 2.83
CA THR A 62 -9.21 -1.55 3.40
C THR A 62 -8.97 -2.70 2.41
N LEU A 63 -10.04 -3.23 1.81
CA LEU A 63 -9.93 -4.30 0.82
C LEU A 63 -9.15 -3.85 -0.41
N LEU A 64 -9.42 -2.65 -0.92
CA LEU A 64 -8.71 -2.10 -2.09
C LEU A 64 -7.22 -1.93 -1.78
N LEU A 65 -6.87 -1.30 -0.65
CA LEU A 65 -5.48 -1.14 -0.22
C LEU A 65 -4.74 -2.48 -0.15
N PHE A 66 -5.35 -3.49 0.47
CA PHE A 66 -4.75 -4.82 0.58
C PHE A 66 -4.56 -5.47 -0.78
N VAL A 67 -5.61 -5.52 -1.60
CA VAL A 67 -5.61 -6.22 -2.89
C VAL A 67 -4.66 -5.57 -3.89
N THR A 68 -4.66 -4.24 -4.00
CA THR A 68 -3.76 -3.55 -4.92
C THR A 68 -2.30 -3.75 -4.51
N HIS A 69 -1.99 -3.68 -3.21
CA HIS A 69 -0.63 -3.90 -2.71
C HIS A 69 -0.20 -5.35 -2.95
N PHE A 70 -1.09 -6.32 -2.67
CA PHE A 70 -0.86 -7.74 -2.93
C PHE A 70 -0.65 -8.10 -4.41
N ILE A 71 -1.09 -7.24 -5.34
CA ILE A 71 -0.87 -7.39 -6.78
C ILE A 71 0.40 -6.66 -7.24
N VAL A 72 0.57 -5.39 -6.87
CA VAL A 72 1.69 -4.54 -7.34
C VAL A 72 3.03 -5.10 -6.86
N ASP A 73 3.09 -5.58 -5.62
CA ASP A 73 4.33 -6.10 -5.04
C ASP A 73 4.90 -7.29 -5.80
N PRO A 74 4.13 -8.34 -6.13
CA PRO A 74 4.60 -9.41 -7.00
C PRO A 74 5.03 -8.92 -8.39
N LEU A 75 4.35 -7.93 -8.98
CA LEU A 75 4.77 -7.38 -10.28
C LEU A 75 6.21 -6.83 -10.22
N LYS A 76 6.60 -6.20 -9.10
CA LYS A 76 7.98 -5.76 -8.83
C LYS A 76 8.89 -6.90 -8.37
N ALA A 77 8.55 -7.56 -7.26
CA ALA A 77 9.44 -8.43 -6.51
C ALA A 77 9.56 -9.83 -7.09
N ARG A 78 8.47 -10.38 -7.67
CA ARG A 78 8.43 -11.73 -8.25
C ARG A 78 8.66 -11.70 -9.76
N TYR A 79 7.86 -10.92 -10.49
CA TYR A 79 7.81 -10.94 -11.95
C TYR A 79 8.77 -9.95 -12.61
N LYS A 80 9.34 -9.02 -11.85
CA LYS A 80 10.31 -8.02 -12.33
C LYS A 80 9.78 -7.14 -13.48
N LEU A 81 8.46 -6.95 -13.55
CA LEU A 81 7.79 -6.10 -14.53
C LEU A 81 7.86 -4.61 -14.15
N ILE A 82 7.99 -4.32 -12.85
CA ILE A 82 8.23 -2.98 -12.32
C ILE A 82 9.68 -2.93 -11.84
N GLY A 83 10.53 -2.20 -12.55
CA GLY A 83 11.96 -2.10 -12.24
C GLY A 83 12.26 -1.06 -11.14
N PRO A 84 12.04 0.23 -11.40
CA PRO A 84 12.39 1.28 -10.45
C PRO A 84 11.48 1.32 -9.23
N ILE A 85 12.06 1.53 -8.04
CA ILE A 85 11.29 1.67 -6.79
C ILE A 85 10.29 2.84 -6.87
N TRP A 86 10.63 3.95 -7.51
CA TRP A 86 9.74 5.09 -7.59
C TRP A 86 8.46 4.78 -8.39
N LEU A 87 8.52 3.89 -9.38
CA LEU A 87 7.35 3.51 -10.18
C LEU A 87 6.39 2.64 -9.36
N ASP A 88 6.92 1.72 -8.56
CA ASP A 88 6.18 0.93 -7.59
C ASP A 88 5.47 1.82 -6.56
N GLN A 89 6.21 2.74 -5.94
CA GLN A 89 5.65 3.68 -4.97
C GLN A 89 4.59 4.60 -5.60
N LEU A 90 4.81 5.05 -6.84
CA LEU A 90 3.82 5.83 -7.59
C LEU A 90 2.49 5.07 -7.74
N LEU A 91 2.50 3.78 -8.05
CA LEU A 91 1.28 2.98 -8.19
C LEU A 91 0.51 2.85 -6.86
N HIS A 92 1.22 2.68 -5.75
CA HIS A 92 0.61 2.62 -4.42
C HIS A 92 0.00 3.98 -4.01
N ILE A 93 0.72 5.08 -4.25
CA ILE A 93 0.22 6.43 -3.98
C ILE A 93 -0.96 6.78 -4.89
N LEU A 94 -0.94 6.40 -6.17
CA LEU A 94 -2.08 6.58 -7.06
C LEU A 94 -3.31 5.83 -6.55
N THR A 95 -3.15 4.62 -6.01
CA THR A 95 -4.25 3.89 -5.38
C THR A 95 -4.86 4.68 -4.22
N ILE A 96 -4.03 5.22 -3.33
CA ILE A 96 -4.49 6.05 -2.20
C ILE A 96 -5.26 7.28 -2.71
N VAL A 97 -4.72 7.98 -3.70
CA VAL A 97 -5.36 9.17 -4.29
C VAL A 97 -6.71 8.79 -4.90
N LEU A 98 -6.80 7.68 -5.62
CA LEU A 98 -8.05 7.21 -6.21
C LEU A 98 -9.09 6.84 -5.13
N ILE A 99 -8.69 6.11 -4.09
CA ILE A 99 -9.60 5.76 -2.98
C ILE A 99 -10.18 7.03 -2.34
N LEU A 100 -9.31 7.99 -2.00
CA LEU A 100 -9.73 9.26 -1.40
C LEU A 100 -10.58 10.12 -2.36
N ALA A 101 -10.25 10.12 -3.65
CA ALA A 101 -11.00 10.84 -4.68
C ALA A 101 -12.44 10.33 -4.82
N PHE A 102 -12.62 9.01 -4.78
CA PHE A 102 -13.93 8.36 -4.85
C PHE A 102 -14.66 8.28 -3.50
N LYS A 103 -14.04 8.81 -2.43
CA LYS A 103 -14.61 8.89 -1.07
C LYS A 103 -15.01 7.51 -0.51
N PHE A 104 -14.21 6.49 -0.83
CA PHE A 104 -14.30 5.19 -0.18
C PHE A 104 -13.52 5.17 1.13
#